data_AF-A0A529L5X0-F1
#
_entry.id   AF-A0A529L5X0-F1
#
_cell.length_a   1.000
_cell.length_b   1.000
_cell.length_c   1.000
_cell.angle_alpha   90.00
_cell.angle_beta   90.00
_cell.angle_gamma   90.00
#
_symmetry.space_group_name_H-M   'P 1'
#
loop_
_entity.id
_entity.type
_entity.pdbx_description
1 polymer ?
#
loop_
_entity_poly.entity_id
_entity_poly.type
_entity_poly.pdbx_seq_one_letter_code
_entity_poly.pdbx_strand_id
1 'polypeptide(L)'
;AKELRGLGRVRHLVSPNQFHYAHIGEWARAFPETIAWASPRVRRRARARHVDVDFTRDLDVTAPAEWRREIDQLLFPGGYFKEFIFFHKVSRTLILTDTIINIELDKIAEPWRTATKLAGMYHPYGQIFFGMR
;
A
#
# COMPACT_ATOMS: atom_id res chain seq x y z
N ALA A 1 -17.68 -2.47 -6.07
CA ALA A 1 -17.96 -3.85 -5.65
C ALA A 1 -18.50 -4.75 -6.78
N LYS A 2 -19.54 -4.32 -7.54
CA LYS A 2 -20.15 -5.14 -8.61
C LYS A 2 -19.14 -5.62 -9.67
N GLU A 3 -18.31 -4.71 -10.18
CA GLU A 3 -17.29 -5.05 -11.19
C GLU A 3 -16.26 -6.05 -10.68
N LEU A 4 -15.73 -5.86 -9.46
CA LEU A 4 -14.77 -6.78 -8.86
C LEU A 4 -15.32 -8.20 -8.70
N ARG A 5 -16.61 -8.37 -8.42
CA ARG A 5 -17.24 -9.70 -8.34
C ARG A 5 -17.21 -10.44 -9.67
N GLY A 6 -17.16 -9.72 -10.81
CA GLY A 6 -16.99 -10.30 -12.13
C GLY A 6 -15.56 -10.79 -12.42
N LEU A 7 -14.56 -10.26 -11.72
CA LEU A 7 -13.15 -10.66 -11.87
C LEU A 7 -12.75 -11.84 -10.99
N GLY A 8 -13.58 -12.17 -9.99
CA GLY A 8 -13.36 -13.27 -9.07
C GLY A 8 -13.66 -12.90 -7.62
N ARG A 9 -13.38 -13.84 -6.71
CA ARG A 9 -13.60 -13.62 -5.28
C ARG A 9 -12.43 -12.85 -4.67
N VAL A 10 -12.69 -11.64 -4.18
CA VAL A 10 -11.74 -10.88 -3.34
C VAL A 10 -11.58 -11.63 -2.02
N ARG A 11 -10.36 -12.07 -1.69
CA ARG A 11 -10.06 -12.82 -0.45
C ARG A 11 -9.22 -12.05 0.56
N HIS A 12 -8.47 -11.04 0.11
CA HIS A 12 -7.50 -10.34 0.93
C HIS A 12 -7.58 -8.83 0.68
N LEU A 13 -7.68 -8.06 1.76
CA LEU A 13 -7.56 -6.61 1.77
C LEU A 13 -6.27 -6.27 2.49
N VAL A 14 -5.36 -5.57 1.83
CA VAL A 14 -4.00 -5.39 2.35
C VAL A 14 -3.74 -3.92 2.58
N SER A 15 -3.36 -3.55 3.81
CA SER A 15 -2.72 -2.28 4.11
C SER A 15 -1.22 -2.46 3.87
N PRO A 16 -0.62 -1.93 2.80
CA PRO A 16 0.81 -2.11 2.51
C PRO A 16 1.69 -1.28 3.46
N ASN A 17 1.14 -0.17 3.98
CA ASN A 17 1.80 0.68 4.97
C ASN A 17 0.75 1.41 5.83
N GLN A 18 1.21 2.22 6.79
CA GLN A 18 0.33 2.94 7.73
C GLN A 18 -0.42 4.15 7.14
N PHE A 19 -0.36 4.40 5.83
CA PHE A 19 -1.05 5.50 5.15
C PHE A 19 -2.13 5.01 4.18
N HIS A 20 -1.99 3.81 3.63
CA HIS A 20 -2.92 3.21 2.66
C HIS A 20 -3.88 2.19 3.30
N TYR A 21 -4.82 2.69 4.10
CA TYR A 21 -5.78 1.83 4.80
C TYR A 21 -7.20 2.38 4.94
N ALA A 22 -7.43 3.64 4.55
CA ALA A 22 -8.62 4.41 4.91
C ALA A 22 -9.94 3.72 4.54
N HIS A 23 -9.98 3.01 3.40
CA HIS A 23 -11.19 2.36 2.89
C HIS A 23 -11.27 0.85 3.16
N ILE A 24 -10.28 0.25 3.83
CA ILE A 24 -10.28 -1.21 4.07
C ILE A 24 -11.53 -1.65 4.82
N GLY A 25 -12.03 -0.87 5.79
CA GLY A 25 -13.27 -1.19 6.51
C GLY A 25 -14.52 -1.22 5.61
N GLU A 26 -14.63 -0.27 4.68
CA GLU A 26 -15.73 -0.25 3.70
C GLU A 26 -15.67 -1.45 2.76
N TRP A 27 -14.47 -1.81 2.29
CA TRP A 27 -14.26 -2.98 1.46
C TRP A 27 -14.54 -4.28 2.23
N ALA A 28 -14.18 -4.37 3.50
CA ALA A 28 -14.48 -5.54 4.34
C ALA A 28 -16.00 -5.73 4.51
N ARG A 29 -16.76 -4.64 4.65
CA ARG A 29 -18.24 -4.70 4.65
C ARG A 29 -18.81 -5.18 3.30
N ALA A 30 -18.23 -4.74 2.19
CA ALA A 30 -18.67 -5.15 0.86
C ALA A 30 -18.27 -6.61 0.50
N PHE A 31 -17.23 -7.13 1.15
CA PHE A 31 -16.69 -8.48 0.99
C PHE A 31 -16.40 -9.12 2.36
N PRO A 32 -17.44 -9.60 3.07
CA PRO A 32 -17.32 -10.04 4.47
C PRO A 32 -16.37 -11.22 4.71
N GLU A 33 -16.06 -12.01 3.68
CA GLU A 33 -15.15 -13.15 3.78
C GLU A 33 -13.67 -12.79 3.56
N THR A 34 -13.35 -11.51 3.41
CA THR A 34 -11.96 -11.08 3.24
C THR A 34 -11.18 -11.15 4.55
N ILE A 35 -9.89 -11.48 4.43
CA ILE A 35 -8.93 -11.25 5.49
C ILE A 35 -8.35 -9.85 5.30
N ALA A 36 -8.53 -8.97 6.28
CA ALA A 36 -7.92 -7.65 6.31
C ALA A 36 -6.55 -7.72 6.98
N TRP A 37 -5.49 -7.34 6.26
CA TRP A 37 -4.10 -7.43 6.69
C TRP A 37 -3.55 -6.05 7.10
N ALA A 38 -2.99 -5.98 8.31
CA ALA A 38 -2.42 -4.78 8.89
C ALA A 38 -0.89 -4.72 8.69
N SER A 39 -0.40 -3.66 8.05
CA SER A 39 1.02 -3.30 8.11
C SER A 39 1.42 -2.77 9.50
N PRO A 40 2.72 -2.76 9.83
CA PRO A 40 3.25 -2.10 11.03
C PRO A 40 2.64 -0.73 11.27
N ARG A 41 2.23 -0.47 12.52
CA ARG A 41 1.66 0.79 13.03
C ARG A 41 0.27 1.19 12.49
N VAL A 42 -0.30 0.51 11.49
CA VAL A 42 -1.58 0.92 10.89
C VAL A 42 -2.73 0.90 11.88
N ARG A 43 -2.82 -0.10 12.76
CA ARG A 43 -3.88 -0.17 13.79
C ARG A 43 -3.87 1.06 14.70
N ARG A 44 -2.68 1.50 15.12
CA ARG A 44 -2.52 2.71 15.94
C ARG A 44 -2.92 3.96 15.16
N ARG A 45 -2.51 4.05 13.89
CA ARG A 45 -2.86 5.15 13.01
C ARG A 45 -4.37 5.22 12.78
N ALA A 46 -5.03 4.10 12.49
CA ALA A 46 -6.47 4.00 12.30
C ALA A 46 -7.24 4.51 13.52
N ARG A 47 -6.87 4.07 14.73
CA ARG A 47 -7.45 4.58 15.98
C ARG A 47 -7.24 6.08 16.14
N ALA A 48 -6.02 6.58 15.95
CA ALA A 48 -5.71 8.01 16.06
C ALA A 48 -6.46 8.89 15.04
N ARG A 49 -6.96 8.30 13.95
CA ARG A 49 -7.71 8.98 12.90
C ARG A 49 -9.19 8.63 12.89
N HIS A 50 -9.66 7.90 13.91
CA HIS A 50 -11.05 7.46 14.03
C HIS A 50 -11.58 6.76 12.77
N VAL A 51 -10.72 6.00 12.10
CA VAL A 51 -11.10 5.20 10.92
C VAL A 51 -11.68 3.88 11.40
N ASP A 52 -12.91 3.59 11.00
CA ASP A 52 -13.58 2.32 11.26
C ASP A 52 -13.01 1.22 10.36
N VAL A 53 -12.11 0.42 10.92
CA VAL A 53 -11.50 -0.73 10.25
C VAL A 53 -11.12 -1.78 11.29
N ASP A 54 -11.52 -3.02 11.03
CA ASP A 54 -11.06 -4.18 11.77
C ASP A 54 -10.09 -5.00 10.92
N PHE A 55 -8.86 -5.12 11.39
CA PHE A 55 -7.83 -5.91 10.71
C PHE A 55 -7.79 -7.30 11.32
N THR A 56 -8.01 -8.32 10.48
CA THR A 56 -8.02 -9.72 10.85
C THR A 56 -6.64 -10.25 11.22
N ARG A 57 -5.58 -9.85 10.51
CA ARG A 57 -4.22 -10.36 10.68
C ARG A 57 -3.17 -9.28 10.47
N ASP A 58 -1.96 -9.50 10.97
CA ASP A 58 -0.82 -8.60 10.73
C ASP A 58 0.05 -9.16 9.59
N LEU A 59 0.62 -8.28 8.77
CA LEU A 59 1.64 -8.62 7.79
C LEU A 59 3.00 -8.79 8.47
N ASP A 60 3.74 -9.80 8.04
CA ASP A 60 5.09 -10.11 8.52
C ASP A 60 6.12 -10.02 7.39
N VAL A 61 7.42 -10.04 7.69
CA VAL A 61 8.46 -10.16 6.65
C VAL A 61 8.32 -11.45 5.84
N THR A 62 7.80 -12.51 6.44
CA THR A 62 7.56 -13.78 5.75
C THR A 62 6.21 -13.74 5.03
N ALA A 63 6.22 -14.06 3.73
CA ALA A 63 4.99 -14.16 2.95
C ALA A 63 4.03 -15.24 3.52
N PRO A 64 2.75 -14.91 3.75
CA PRO A 64 1.79 -15.84 4.30
C PRO A 64 1.42 -16.94 3.28
N ALA A 65 0.92 -18.08 3.78
CA ALA A 65 0.65 -19.27 2.98
C ALA A 65 -0.36 -19.00 1.84
N GLU A 66 -1.22 -18.02 2.05
CA GLU A 66 -2.26 -17.52 1.15
C GLU A 66 -1.73 -17.09 -0.21
N TRP A 67 -0.52 -16.51 -0.28
CA TRP A 67 0.04 -16.02 -1.54
C TRP A 67 1.54 -16.25 -1.74
N ARG A 68 2.29 -16.79 -0.76
CA ARG A 68 3.77 -16.98 -0.87
C ARG A 68 4.24 -17.74 -2.12
N ARG A 69 3.38 -18.56 -2.72
CA ARG A 69 3.69 -19.29 -3.96
C ARG A 69 3.65 -18.40 -5.21
N GLU A 70 2.88 -17.32 -5.18
CA GLU A 70 2.58 -16.47 -6.34
C GLU A 70 3.19 -15.06 -6.20
N ILE A 71 3.24 -14.55 -4.96
CA ILE A 71 3.67 -13.20 -4.62
C ILE A 71 4.76 -13.30 -3.53
N ASP A 72 5.94 -12.76 -3.83
CA ASP A 72 6.93 -12.46 -2.80
C ASP A 72 6.60 -11.13 -2.13
N GLN A 73 7.03 -10.96 -0.88
CA GLN A 73 6.89 -9.70 -0.16
C GLN A 73 8.18 -9.34 0.57
N LEU A 74 8.43 -8.04 0.71
CA LEU A 74 9.57 -7.50 1.42
C LEU A 74 9.12 -6.29 2.22
N LEU A 75 9.52 -6.21 3.49
CA LEU A 75 9.39 -4.97 4.26
C LEU A 75 10.52 -4.02 3.92
N PHE A 76 10.23 -2.96 3.18
CA PHE A 76 11.20 -1.91 2.86
C PHE A 76 11.52 -1.08 4.12
N PRO A 77 12.80 -0.95 4.51
CA PRO A 77 13.21 -0.31 5.76
C PRO A 77 13.24 1.23 5.64
N GLY A 78 12.12 1.89 5.39
CA GLY A 78 12.01 3.36 5.25
C GLY A 78 11.77 4.14 6.56
N GLY A 79 12.27 3.66 7.71
CA GLY A 79 12.11 4.34 9.00
C GLY A 79 10.65 4.51 9.48
N TYR A 80 10.07 5.70 9.34
CA TYR A 80 8.64 5.94 9.60
C TYR A 80 7.76 5.47 8.43
N PHE A 81 8.25 5.55 7.20
CA PHE A 81 7.58 5.19 5.96
C PHE A 81 7.87 3.73 5.57
N LYS A 82 7.73 2.80 6.52
CA LYS A 82 7.87 1.37 6.22
C LYS A 82 6.73 0.91 5.33
N GLU A 83 7.07 0.13 4.32
CA GLU A 83 6.14 -0.37 3.33
C GLU A 83 6.42 -1.83 3.03
N PHE A 84 5.37 -2.63 2.86
CA PHE A 84 5.46 -3.91 2.18
C PHE A 84 5.42 -3.74 0.67
N ILE A 85 6.52 -4.10 0.03
CA ILE A 85 6.65 -4.21 -1.42
C ILE A 85 6.25 -5.63 -1.82
N PHE A 86 5.47 -5.77 -2.88
CA PHE A 86 5.04 -7.06 -3.39
C PHE A 86 5.59 -7.30 -4.79
N PHE A 87 6.03 -8.53 -5.06
CA PHE A 87 6.50 -8.94 -6.38
C PHE A 87 5.69 -10.14 -6.87
N HIS A 88 4.87 -9.94 -7.90
CA HIS A 88 4.11 -11.02 -8.51
C HIS A 88 5.00 -11.78 -9.49
N LYS A 89 5.29 -13.04 -9.17
CA LYS A 89 6.32 -13.87 -9.80
C LYS A 89 6.06 -14.09 -11.29
N VAL A 90 4.83 -14.48 -11.63
CA VAL A 90 4.47 -14.90 -12.99
C VAL A 90 4.53 -13.75 -13.97
N SER A 91 3.98 -12.59 -13.60
CA SER A 91 4.00 -11.40 -14.49
C SER A 91 5.28 -10.59 -14.39
N ARG A 92 6.17 -10.91 -13.44
CA ARG A 92 7.36 -10.11 -13.09
C ARG A 92 6.99 -8.64 -12.78
N THR A 93 5.89 -8.45 -12.07
CA THR A 93 5.37 -7.11 -11.73
C THR A 93 5.73 -6.78 -10.29
N LEU A 94 6.41 -5.65 -10.10
CA LEU A 94 6.63 -5.05 -8.80
C LEU A 94 5.48 -4.10 -8.47
N ILE A 95 4.89 -4.26 -7.28
CA ILE A 95 3.81 -3.42 -6.78
C ILE A 95 4.39 -2.60 -5.63
N LEU A 96 4.36 -1.28 -5.83
CA LEU A 96 4.83 -0.26 -4.89
C LEU A 96 3.67 0.69 -4.59
N THR A 97 3.73 1.33 -3.43
CA THR A 97 2.82 2.37 -2.97
C THR A 97 3.58 3.68 -2.79
N ASP A 98 4.25 3.88 -1.65
CA ASP A 98 4.87 5.17 -1.30
C ASP A 98 6.38 5.20 -1.53
N THR A 99 7.04 4.05 -1.67
CA THR A 99 8.48 3.93 -1.85
C THR A 99 8.93 4.67 -3.11
N ILE A 100 8.20 4.52 -4.22
CA ILE A 100 8.42 5.28 -5.46
C ILE A 100 7.06 5.81 -5.92
N ILE A 101 6.98 7.13 -6.10
CA ILE A 101 5.76 7.82 -6.56
C ILE A 101 6.10 8.62 -7.81
N ASN A 102 5.20 8.59 -8.79
CA ASN A 102 5.28 9.34 -10.04
C ASN A 102 4.17 10.39 -10.09
N ILE A 103 4.46 11.57 -9.53
CA ILE A 103 3.52 12.70 -9.54
C ILE A 103 3.70 13.52 -10.83
N GLU A 104 2.59 13.81 -11.50
CA GLU A 104 2.53 14.69 -12.67
C GLU A 104 2.66 16.16 -12.26
N LEU A 105 3.80 16.78 -12.59
CA LEU A 105 4.15 18.13 -12.12
C LEU A 105 3.21 19.22 -12.64
N ASP A 106 2.63 19.03 -13.82
CA ASP A 106 1.64 19.94 -14.43
C ASP A 106 0.32 19.98 -13.66
N LYS A 107 0.00 18.92 -12.89
CA LYS A 107 -1.18 18.84 -12.01
C LYS A 107 -0.98 19.48 -10.64
N ILE A 108 0.21 20.00 -10.35
CA ILE A 108 0.56 20.60 -9.06
C ILE A 108 0.93 22.07 -9.24
N ALA A 109 0.43 22.93 -8.36
CA ALA A 109 0.79 24.34 -8.30
C ALA A 109 2.07 24.58 -7.49
N GLU A 110 2.75 25.70 -7.72
CA GLU A 110 3.85 26.12 -6.85
C GLU A 110 3.35 26.45 -5.43
N PRO A 111 4.16 26.21 -4.38
CA PRO A 111 5.55 25.74 -4.40
C PRO A 111 5.68 24.20 -4.42
N TRP A 112 4.56 23.46 -4.36
CA TRP A 112 4.58 22.00 -4.25
C TRP A 112 5.17 21.32 -5.46
N ARG A 113 4.99 21.89 -6.66
CA ARG A 113 5.61 21.39 -7.88
C ARG A 113 7.13 21.33 -7.75
N THR A 114 7.75 22.44 -7.32
CA THR A 114 9.20 22.51 -7.08
C THR A 114 9.61 21.52 -5.98
N ALA A 115 8.88 21.46 -4.86
CA ALA A 115 9.16 20.53 -3.77
C ALA A 115 9.12 19.06 -4.24
N THR A 116 8.09 18.66 -4.99
CA THR A 116 7.94 17.31 -5.56
C THR A 116 9.08 16.97 -6.51
N LYS A 117 9.51 17.91 -7.35
CA LYS A 117 10.64 17.73 -8.26
C LYS A 117 11.95 17.50 -7.48
N LEU A 118 12.24 18.35 -6.49
CA LEU A 118 13.45 18.22 -5.66
C LEU A 118 13.45 16.96 -4.79
N ALA A 119 12.27 16.52 -4.35
CA ALA A 119 12.10 15.28 -3.60
C ALA A 119 12.29 13.99 -4.44
N GLY A 120 12.36 14.11 -5.77
CA GLY A 120 12.47 12.96 -6.68
C GLY A 120 11.18 12.18 -6.89
N MET A 121 10.01 12.74 -6.55
CA MET A 121 8.71 12.04 -6.60
C MET A 121 7.91 12.34 -7.88
N TYR A 122 8.58 12.64 -8.99
CA TYR A 122 7.92 13.18 -10.18
C TYR A 122 8.00 12.24 -11.39
N HIS A 123 6.92 12.19 -12.18
CA HIS A 123 6.86 11.42 -13.42
C HIS A 123 7.81 11.98 -14.49
N PRO A 124 8.44 11.13 -15.33
CA PRO A 124 8.51 9.66 -15.28
C PRO A 124 9.67 9.12 -14.44
N TYR A 125 10.40 10.01 -13.75
CA TYR A 125 11.67 9.70 -13.10
C TYR A 125 11.53 9.53 -11.58
N GLY A 126 10.39 9.02 -11.10
CA GLY A 126 10.16 8.76 -9.69
C GLY A 126 11.28 7.90 -9.11
N GLN A 127 11.85 8.33 -7.98
CA GLN A 127 12.90 7.66 -7.23
C GLN A 127 12.42 7.32 -5.82
N ILE A 128 13.24 6.56 -5.10
CA ILE A 128 13.05 6.39 -3.66
C ILE A 128 13.06 7.78 -3.04
N PHE A 129 11.95 8.16 -2.42
CA PHE A 129 11.78 9.47 -1.80
C PHE A 129 12.96 9.78 -0.87
N PHE A 130 13.52 10.98 -0.96
CA PHE A 130 14.73 11.36 -0.20
C PHE A 130 14.57 11.11 1.32
N GLY A 131 13.37 11.25 1.88
CA GLY A 131 13.08 10.95 3.29
C GLY A 131 13.00 9.46 3.66
N MET A 132 13.24 8.54 2.71
CA MET A 132 13.24 7.08 2.89
C MET A 132 14.60 6.44 2.67
N ARG A 133 15.63 7.22 2.32
CA ARG A 133 17.03 6.76 2.25
C ARG A 133 17.68 6.73 3.64
#